data_AF-A0A939IKS8-F1
#
_entry.id   AF-A0A939IKS8-F1
#
_cell.length_a   1.000
_cell.length_b   1.000
_cell.length_c   1.000
_cell.angle_alpha   90.00
_cell.angle_beta   90.00
_cell.angle_gamma   90.00
#
_symmetry.space_group_name_H-M   'P 1'
#
loop_
_entity.id
_entity.type
_entity.pdbx_description
1 polymer ?
#
loop_
_entity_poly.entity_id
_entity_poly.type
_entity_poly.pdbx_seq_one_letter_code
_entity_poly.pdbx_strand_id
1 'polypeptide(L)'
;MDRASKAALLSALVFPGAGQFYLRRYGRGVLLATGAAIALVVVVMRALRVVQTLVERLQGGQLPPDMTSLTLQVMAEMQADGGGMRLASLVLLVLWVAGILDAHRVQGD
;
A
#
# COMPACT_ATOMS: atom_id res chain seq x y z
N MET A 1 -3.61 7.32 -28.14
CA MET A 1 -2.73 6.85 -27.04
C MET A 1 -2.04 5.59 -27.50
N ASP A 2 -0.73 5.56 -27.39
CA ASP A 2 0.05 4.38 -27.69
C ASP A 2 -0.10 3.33 -26.57
N ARG A 3 0.39 2.13 -26.82
CA ARG A 3 0.23 0.98 -25.92
C ARG A 3 0.97 1.20 -24.59
N ALA A 4 2.05 1.97 -24.58
CA ALA A 4 2.86 2.23 -23.39
C ALA A 4 2.11 3.14 -22.42
N SER A 5 1.53 4.22 -22.92
CA SER A 5 0.71 5.14 -22.12
C SER A 5 -0.47 4.42 -21.47
N LYS A 6 -1.14 3.51 -22.20
CA LYS A 6 -2.26 2.73 -21.64
C LYS A 6 -1.78 1.74 -20.58
N ALA A 7 -0.64 1.10 -20.76
CA ALA A 7 -0.05 0.20 -19.77
C ALA A 7 0.39 0.94 -18.50
N ALA A 8 1.05 2.11 -18.64
CA ALA A 8 1.44 2.95 -17.52
C ALA A 8 0.24 3.41 -16.70
N LEU A 9 -0.85 3.83 -17.37
CA LEU A 9 -2.10 4.20 -16.70
C LEU A 9 -2.75 3.03 -15.98
N LEU A 10 -2.74 1.82 -16.56
CA LEU A 10 -3.22 0.63 -15.86
C LEU A 10 -2.41 0.35 -14.60
N SER A 11 -1.07 0.42 -14.67
CA SER A 11 -0.20 0.28 -13.49
C SER A 11 -0.39 1.40 -12.46
N ALA A 12 -0.70 2.62 -12.90
CA ALA A 12 -0.90 3.77 -12.02
C ALA A 12 -2.25 3.72 -11.30
N LEU A 13 -3.33 3.42 -12.02
CA LEU A 13 -4.71 3.58 -11.55
C LEU A 13 -5.32 2.30 -10.98
N VAL A 14 -4.90 1.12 -11.47
CA VAL A 14 -5.54 -0.15 -11.08
C VAL A 14 -4.71 -0.85 -10.01
N PHE A 15 -3.48 -1.24 -10.36
CA PHE A 15 -2.61 -1.98 -9.45
C PHE A 15 -1.16 -1.99 -9.95
N PRO A 16 -0.14 -2.02 -9.07
CA PRO A 16 1.25 -2.17 -9.48
C PRO A 16 1.43 -3.42 -10.32
N GLY A 17 1.95 -3.27 -11.55
CA GLY A 17 2.13 -4.41 -12.45
C GLY A 17 0.97 -4.65 -13.43
N ALA A 18 -0.18 -3.96 -13.30
CA ALA A 18 -1.34 -4.16 -14.17
C ALA A 18 -1.04 -3.86 -15.66
N GLY A 19 -0.19 -2.87 -15.93
CA GLY A 19 0.30 -2.58 -17.28
C GLY A 19 1.10 -3.73 -17.88
N GLN A 20 1.86 -4.46 -17.08
CA GLN A 20 2.68 -5.60 -17.51
C GLN A 20 1.79 -6.79 -17.91
N PHE A 21 0.65 -6.98 -17.25
CA PHE A 21 -0.37 -7.94 -17.70
C PHE A 21 -0.96 -7.54 -19.06
N TYR A 22 -1.24 -6.26 -19.26
CA TYR A 22 -1.71 -5.74 -20.56
C TYR A 22 -0.67 -5.92 -21.68
N LEU A 23 0.62 -5.78 -21.36
CA LEU A 23 1.75 -6.00 -22.27
C LEU A 23 2.15 -7.48 -22.41
N ARG A 24 1.38 -8.43 -21.85
CA ARG A 24 1.65 -9.88 -21.82
C ARG A 24 2.99 -10.27 -21.17
N ARG A 25 3.59 -9.38 -20.37
CA ARG A 25 4.82 -9.63 -19.60
C ARG A 25 4.47 -10.12 -18.20
N TYR A 26 3.83 -11.28 -18.15
CA TYR A 26 3.26 -11.86 -16.93
C TYR A 26 4.28 -12.03 -15.80
N GLY A 27 5.52 -12.43 -16.09
CA GLY A 27 6.55 -12.61 -15.06
C GLY A 27 6.84 -11.33 -14.27
N ARG A 28 7.01 -10.19 -14.96
CA ARG A 28 7.23 -8.89 -14.31
C ARG A 28 5.97 -8.40 -13.59
N GLY A 29 4.80 -8.59 -14.21
CA GLY A 29 3.51 -8.26 -13.63
C GLY A 29 3.25 -8.99 -12.32
N VAL A 30 3.49 -10.31 -12.28
CA VAL A 30 3.34 -11.13 -11.08
C VAL A 30 4.32 -10.71 -9.99
N LEU A 31 5.60 -10.50 -10.31
CA LEU A 31 6.59 -10.10 -9.30
C LEU A 31 6.22 -8.76 -8.63
N LEU A 32 5.82 -7.76 -9.42
CA LEU A 32 5.37 -6.46 -8.90
C LEU A 32 4.06 -6.60 -8.10
N ALA A 33 3.11 -7.35 -8.65
CA ALA A 33 1.81 -7.53 -8.03
C ALA A 33 1.90 -8.27 -6.69
N THR A 34 2.68 -9.34 -6.61
CA THR A 34 2.90 -10.10 -5.38
C THR A 34 3.63 -9.26 -4.34
N GLY A 35 4.67 -8.52 -4.73
CA GLY A 35 5.37 -7.61 -3.82
C GLY A 35 4.44 -6.53 -3.25
N ALA A 36 3.64 -5.90 -4.11
CA ALA A 36 2.66 -4.90 -3.71
C ALA A 36 1.57 -5.49 -2.80
N ALA A 37 1.07 -6.70 -3.12
CA ALA A 37 0.10 -7.40 -2.30
C ALA A 37 0.63 -7.71 -0.90
N ILE A 38 1.88 -8.19 -0.79
CA ILE A 38 2.51 -8.45 0.51
C ILE A 38 2.64 -7.16 1.32
N ALA A 39 3.16 -6.09 0.71
CA ALA A 39 3.30 -4.80 1.39
C ALA A 39 1.92 -4.26 1.86
N LEU A 40 0.90 -4.38 1.02
CA LEU A 40 -0.47 -3.99 1.35
C LEU A 40 -1.05 -4.82 2.50
N VAL A 41 -0.85 -6.15 2.49
CA VAL A 41 -1.29 -7.03 3.58
C VAL A 41 -0.61 -6.65 4.90
N VAL A 42 0.68 -6.31 4.88
CA VAL A 42 1.38 -5.81 6.07
C VAL A 42 0.78 -4.50 6.58
N VAL A 43 0.50 -3.55 5.68
CA VAL A 43 -0.16 -2.27 6.02
C VAL A 43 -1.52 -2.52 6.68
N VAL A 44 -2.35 -3.38 6.09
CA VAL A 44 -3.68 -3.72 6.62
C VAL A 44 -3.58 -4.40 8.00
N MET A 45 -2.70 -5.39 8.15
CA MET A 45 -2.52 -6.07 9.44
C MET A 45 -2.08 -5.11 10.55
N ARG A 46 -1.19 -4.17 10.25
CA ARG A 46 -0.76 -3.15 11.21
C ARG A 46 -1.88 -2.18 11.57
N ALA A 47 -2.64 -1.72 10.58
CA ALA A 47 -3.82 -0.88 10.83
C ALA A 47 -4.85 -1.59 11.72
N LEU A 48 -5.13 -2.87 11.46
CA LEU A 48 -6.04 -3.67 12.29
C LEU A 48 -5.55 -3.81 13.73
N ARG A 49 -4.24 -3.99 13.96
CA ARG A 49 -3.67 -4.02 15.32
C ARG A 49 -3.90 -2.71 16.06
N VAL A 50 -3.67 -1.57 15.40
CA VAL A 50 -3.94 -0.24 16.00
C VAL A 50 -5.42 -0.13 16.39
N VAL A 51 -6.33 -0.54 15.50
CA VAL A 51 -7.77 -0.51 15.80
C VAL A 51 -8.11 -1.41 16.99
N GLN A 52 -7.60 -2.63 17.04
CA GLN A 52 -7.84 -3.57 18.14
C GLN A 52 -7.38 -2.99 19.49
N THR A 53 -6.14 -2.47 19.56
CA THR A 53 -5.60 -1.83 20.76
C THR A 53 -6.48 -0.67 21.23
N LEU A 54 -6.97 0.16 20.30
CA LEU A 54 -7.82 1.30 20.65
C LEU A 54 -9.20 0.87 21.12
N VAL A 55 -9.81 -0.14 20.48
CA VAL A 55 -11.11 -0.68 20.90
C VAL A 55 -11.02 -1.28 22.30
N GLU A 56 -9.95 -2.01 22.61
CA GLU A 56 -9.71 -2.54 23.96
C GLU A 56 -9.59 -1.43 25.01
N ARG A 57 -8.86 -0.35 24.71
CA ARG A 57 -8.74 0.82 25.61
C ARG A 57 -10.04 1.60 25.76
N LEU A 58 -10.82 1.73 24.70
CA LEU A 58 -12.16 2.34 24.73
C LEU A 58 -13.10 1.55 25.64
N GLN A 59 -13.17 0.23 25.44
CA GLN A 59 -14.03 -0.66 26.24
C GLN A 59 -13.56 -0.73 27.70
N GLY A 60 -12.25 -0.68 27.93
CA GLY A 60 -11.65 -0.65 29.26
C GLY A 60 -11.74 0.70 29.98
N GLY A 61 -12.44 1.70 29.42
CA GLY A 61 -12.63 3.02 30.04
C GLY A 61 -11.37 3.89 30.11
N GLN A 62 -10.28 3.50 29.43
CA GLN A 62 -8.99 4.21 29.41
C GLN A 62 -8.93 5.28 28.32
N LEU A 63 -9.88 5.27 27.38
CA LEU A 63 -9.95 6.21 26.28
C LEU A 63 -11.37 6.81 26.20
N PRO A 64 -11.49 8.15 26.26
CA PRO A 64 -12.77 8.82 26.00
C PRO A 64 -13.28 8.49 24.58
N PRO A 65 -14.59 8.30 24.39
CA PRO A 65 -15.19 8.09 23.07
C PRO A 65 -15.34 9.41 22.31
N ASP A 66 -14.27 10.22 22.26
CA ASP A 66 -14.22 11.48 21.55
C ASP A 66 -13.27 11.39 20.35
N MET A 67 -13.68 11.96 19.21
CA MET A 67 -12.95 11.90 17.95
C MET A 67 -11.56 12.55 18.01
N THR A 68 -11.39 13.64 18.77
CA THR A 68 -10.08 14.28 18.87
C THR A 68 -9.10 13.42 19.67
N SER A 69 -9.57 12.81 20.76
CA SER A 69 -8.75 11.88 21.55
C SER A 69 -8.39 10.61 20.78
N LEU A 70 -9.33 10.07 19.99
CA LEU A 70 -9.10 8.88 19.16
C LEU A 70 -8.08 9.12 18.06
N THR A 71 -8.21 10.23 17.33
CA THR A 71 -7.27 10.56 16.26
C THR A 71 -5.85 10.77 16.78
N LEU A 72 -5.68 11.43 17.93
CA LEU A 72 -4.38 11.57 18.60
C LEU A 72 -3.80 10.20 19.00
N GLN A 73 -4.60 9.30 19.54
CA GLN A 73 -4.11 7.97 19.91
C GLN A 73 -3.76 7.10 18.70
N VAL A 74 -4.53 7.18 17.60
CA VAL A 74 -4.16 6.53 16.33
C VAL A 74 -2.77 6.99 15.88
N MET A 75 -2.52 8.30 15.89
CA MET A 75 -1.22 8.85 15.49
C MET A 75 -0.10 8.37 16.41
N ALA A 76 -0.33 8.36 17.72
CA ALA A 76 0.65 7.89 18.71
C ALA A 76 0.98 6.40 18.53
N GLU A 77 -0.02 5.54 18.34
CA GLU A 77 0.18 4.10 18.07
C GLU A 77 0.92 3.85 16.75
N MET A 78 0.61 4.63 15.70
CA MET A 78 1.35 4.55 14.44
C MET A 78 2.81 5.00 14.55
N GLN A 79 3.13 5.93 15.47
CA GLN A 79 4.50 6.31 15.78
C GLN A 79 5.21 5.25 16.64
N ALA A 80 4.49 4.61 17.56
CA ALA A 80 5.00 3.57 18.44
C ALA A 80 5.33 2.25 17.71
N ASP A 81 4.75 2.01 16.53
CA ASP A 81 4.95 0.82 15.67
C ASP A 81 6.40 0.65 15.13
N GLY A 82 7.37 1.41 15.63
CA GLY A 82 8.79 1.30 15.27
C GLY A 82 9.06 1.63 13.81
N GLY A 83 8.16 2.38 13.16
CA GLY A 83 8.25 2.74 11.75
C GLY A 83 7.86 1.62 10.77
N GLY A 84 7.38 0.47 11.23
CA GLY A 84 7.04 -0.65 10.36
C GLY A 84 5.92 -0.33 9.36
N MET A 85 4.86 0.36 9.80
CA MET A 85 3.80 0.88 8.93
C MET A 85 4.35 1.85 7.86
N ARG A 86 5.28 2.72 8.25
CA ARG A 86 5.92 3.70 7.34
C ARG A 86 6.79 2.99 6.31
N LEU A 87 7.57 2.01 6.73
CA LEU A 87 8.39 1.19 5.83
C LEU A 87 7.54 0.41 4.84
N ALA A 88 6.49 -0.28 5.30
CA ALA A 88 5.59 -1.04 4.43
C ALA A 88 4.90 -0.13 3.40
N SER A 89 4.45 1.05 3.83
CA SER A 89 3.86 2.07 2.94
C SER A 89 4.86 2.59 1.91
N LEU A 90 6.12 2.82 2.31
CA LEU A 90 7.17 3.24 1.39
C LEU A 90 7.52 2.15 0.38
N VAL A 91 7.64 0.89 0.81
CA VAL A 91 7.86 -0.25 -0.08
C VAL A 91 6.72 -0.37 -1.09
N LEU A 92 5.47 -0.27 -0.63
CA LEU A 92 4.31 -0.29 -1.52
C LEU A 92 4.37 0.84 -2.54
N LEU A 93 4.68 2.07 -2.12
CA LEU A 93 4.80 3.22 -3.00
C LEU A 93 5.93 3.07 -4.03
N VAL A 94 7.10 2.56 -3.61
CA VAL A 94 8.22 2.29 -4.50
C VAL A 94 7.85 1.23 -5.54
N LEU A 95 7.20 0.14 -5.14
CA LEU A 95 6.72 -0.89 -6.05
C LEU A 95 5.66 -0.35 -7.02
N TRP A 96 4.80 0.57 -6.55
CA TRP A 96 3.80 1.24 -7.38
C TRP A 96 4.45 2.09 -8.46
N VAL A 97 5.39 2.97 -8.08
CA VAL A 97 6.13 3.82 -9.03
C VAL A 97 6.98 2.97 -9.98
N ALA A 98 7.64 1.94 -9.48
CA ALA A 98 8.40 1.00 -10.31
C ALA A 98 7.51 0.31 -11.35
N GLY A 99 6.28 -0.08 -10.99
CA GLY A 99 5.33 -0.67 -11.92
C GLY A 99 4.86 0.26 -13.03
N ILE A 100 4.73 1.56 -12.74
CA ILE A 100 4.42 2.60 -13.75
C ILE A 100 5.61 2.77 -14.70
N LEU A 101 6.82 2.94 -14.16
CA LEU A 101 8.03 3.16 -14.95
C LEU A 101 8.39 1.96 -15.82
N ASP A 102 8.29 0.73 -15.28
CA ASP A 102 8.54 -0.49 -16.05
C ASP A 102 7.49 -0.65 -17.17
N ALA A 103 6.20 -0.40 -16.91
CA ALA A 103 5.17 -0.47 -17.95
C ALA A 103 5.39 0.54 -19.10
N HIS A 104 5.93 1.73 -18.79
CA HIS A 104 6.27 2.74 -19.80
C HIS A 104 7.52 2.37 -20.61
N ARG A 105 8.57 1.85 -19.95
CA ARG A 105 9.83 1.48 -20.62
C ARG A 105 9.69 0.23 -21.48
N VAL A 106 8.94 -0.75 -21.00
CA VAL A 106 8.79 -2.09 -21.60
C VAL A 106 8.20 -2.11 -23.02
N GLN A 107 7.44 -1.09 -23.41
CA GLN A 107 6.85 -0.99 -24.75
C GLN A 107 7.78 -0.29 -25.77
N GLY A 108 8.82 0.41 -25.28
CA GLY A 108 9.82 1.08 -26.11
C GLY A 108 10.91 0.16 -26.65
N ASP A 109 11.05 -1.05 -26.08
CA ASP A 109 11.84 -2.18 -26.60
C ASP A 109 10.97 -3.06 -27.52
#